data_AF-A0A4R5U372-F1
#
_entry.id   AF-A0A4R5U372-F1
#
_cell.length_a   1.000
_cell.length_b   1.000
_cell.length_c   1.000
_cell.angle_alpha   90.00
_cell.angle_beta   90.00
_cell.angle_gamma   90.00
#
_symmetry.space_group_name_H-M   'P 1'
#
loop_
_entity.id
_entity.type
_entity.pdbx_description
1 polymer ?
#
loop_
_entity_poly.entity_id
_entity_poly.type
_entity_poly.pdbx_seq_one_letter_code
_entity_poly.pdbx_strand_id
1 'polypeptide(L)' 'MSATASRNVNAGRRQPADHPAQGDEQRVRIRAARLRLTTDRKLGKETPSWVKQLAKKPL' A
#
# COMPACT_ATOMS: atom_id res chain seq x y z
N MET A 1 40.23 -28.49 27.55
CA MET A 1 39.18 -29.14 26.74
C MET A 1 38.19 -28.07 26.33
N SER A 2 38.35 -27.55 25.12
CA SER A 2 37.60 -26.39 24.61
C SER A 2 36.45 -26.88 23.74
N ALA A 3 35.21 -26.62 24.15
CA ALA A 3 34.03 -26.82 23.33
C ALA A 3 33.24 -25.50 23.30
N THR A 4 33.61 -24.63 22.37
CA THR A 4 32.81 -23.49 21.93
C THR A 4 31.57 -24.02 21.22
N ALA A 5 30.44 -24.10 21.92
CA ALA A 5 29.15 -24.29 21.31
C ALA A 5 28.68 -22.95 20.71
N SER A 6 29.12 -22.66 19.49
CA SER A 6 28.61 -21.54 18.68
C SER A 6 27.12 -21.77 18.42
N ARG A 7 26.29 -21.07 19.19
CA ARG A 7 24.84 -21.06 19.08
C ARG A 7 24.48 -20.38 17.77
N ASN A 8 24.13 -21.17 16.77
CA ASN A 8 23.72 -20.69 15.46
C ASN A 8 22.33 -20.05 15.60
N VAL A 9 22.30 -18.73 15.86
CA VAL A 9 21.07 -17.94 15.83
C VAL A 9 20.66 -17.83 14.37
N ASN A 10 19.81 -18.76 13.94
CA ASN A 10 19.08 -18.64 12.69
C ASN A 10 18.16 -17.42 12.84
N ALA A 11 18.70 -16.26 12.51
CA ALA A 11 17.97 -15.02 12.33
C ALA A 11 16.99 -15.30 11.20
N GLY A 12 15.79 -15.74 11.58
CA GLY A 12 14.70 -16.01 10.67
C GLY A 12 14.58 -14.82 9.74
N ARG A 13 14.98 -15.02 8.49
CA ARG A 13 14.66 -14.10 7.39
C ARG A 13 13.17 -13.83 7.56
N ARG A 14 12.82 -12.59 7.91
CA ARG A 14 11.47 -12.09 7.73
C ARG A 14 11.23 -12.22 6.23
N GLN A 15 10.65 -13.35 5.84
CA GLN A 15 10.04 -13.48 4.54
C GLN A 15 9.09 -12.28 4.45
N PRO A 16 9.24 -11.38 3.47
CA PRO A 16 8.16 -10.45 3.21
C PRO A 16 7.00 -11.36 2.87
N ALA A 17 6.03 -11.51 3.79
CA ALA A 17 4.80 -12.16 3.44
C ALA A 17 4.32 -11.48 2.15
N ASP A 18 3.92 -12.26 1.16
CA ASP A 18 3.10 -11.73 0.09
C ASP A 18 1.86 -11.17 0.79
N HIS A 19 1.86 -9.87 1.11
CA HIS A 19 0.81 -9.23 1.89
C HIS A 19 -0.29 -8.88 0.89
N PRO A 20 -1.40 -9.66 0.77
CA PRO A 20 -2.54 -9.29 -0.08
C PRO A 20 -3.10 -7.90 0.28
N ALA A 21 -2.85 -7.45 1.51
CA ALA A 21 -3.16 -6.11 1.99
C ALA A 21 -2.63 -4.98 1.11
N GLN A 22 -1.49 -5.13 0.43
CA GLN A 22 -0.95 -4.06 -0.43
C GLN A 22 -1.81 -3.83 -1.68
N GLY A 23 -2.31 -4.91 -2.30
CA GLY A 23 -3.21 -4.82 -3.43
C GLY A 23 -4.56 -4.21 -3.04
N ASP A 24 -5.12 -4.66 -1.92
CA ASP A 24 -6.39 -4.12 -1.43
C ASP A 24 -6.28 -2.65 -1.00
N GLU A 25 -5.18 -2.27 -0.35
CA GLU A 25 -4.93 -0.88 0.01
C GLU A 25 -4.82 0.02 -1.23
N GLN A 26 -4.13 -0.44 -2.28
CA GLN A 26 -4.07 0.29 -3.55
C GLN A 26 -5.46 0.45 -4.19
N ARG A 27 -6.28 -0.60 -4.17
CA ARG A 27 -7.65 -0.56 -4.71
C ARG A 27 -8.53 0.40 -3.93
N VAL A 28 -8.42 0.42 -2.60
CA VAL A 28 -9.12 1.37 -1.72
C VAL A 28 -8.70 2.80 -2.03
N ARG A 29 -7.40 3.07 -2.19
CA ARG A 29 -6.88 4.40 -2.55
C ARG A 29 -7.45 4.89 -3.88
N ILE A 30 -7.52 4.02 -4.88
CA ILE A 30 -8.09 4.35 -6.21
C ILE A 30 -9.60 4.63 -6.09
N ARG A 31 -10.34 3.82 -5.33
CA ARG A 31 -11.78 4.05 -5.08
C ARG A 31 -12.02 5.37 -4.35
N ALA A 32 -11.23 5.67 -3.31
CA ALA A 32 -11.31 6.93 -2.59
C ALA A 32 -11.01 8.14 -3.49
N ALA A 33 -10.03 8.02 -4.40
CA ALA A 33 -9.72 9.06 -5.38
C ALA A 33 -10.89 9.31 -6.34
N ARG A 34 -11.52 8.24 -6.85
CA ARG A 34 -12.71 8.34 -7.73
C ARG A 34 -13.91 8.96 -7.01
N LEU A 35 -14.12 8.60 -5.75
CA LEU A 35 -15.15 9.20 -4.90
C LEU A 35 -14.91 10.71 -4.74
N ARG A 36 -13.69 11.10 -4.34
CA ARG A 36 -13.33 12.51 -4.15
C ARG A 36 -13.52 13.33 -5.42
N LEU A 37 -13.12 12.81 -6.58
CA LEU A 37 -13.31 13.48 -7.87
C LEU A 37 -14.79 13.78 -8.16
N THR A 38 -15.68 12.85 -7.79
CA THR A 38 -17.13 13.04 -7.92
C THR A 38 -17.65 14.08 -6.93
N THR A 39 -17.20 14.02 -5.67
CA THR A 39 -17.60 14.95 -4.61
C THR A 39 -17.16 16.37 -4.90
N ASP A 40 -15.89 16.58 -5.25
CA ASP A 40 -15.34 17.90 -5.58
C ASP A 40 -16.10 18.52 -6.76
N ARG A 41 -16.40 17.75 -7.81
CA ARG A 41 -17.22 18.19 -8.95
C ARG A 41 -18.61 18.66 -8.50
N LYS A 42 -19.28 17.91 -7.62
CA LYS A 42 -20.61 18.28 -7.08
C LYS A 42 -20.56 19.52 -6.21
N LEU A 43 -19.46 19.74 -5.50
CA LEU A 43 -19.24 20.91 -4.66
C LEU A 43 -18.69 22.13 -5.43
N GLY A 44 -18.46 22.02 -6.74
CA GLY A 44 -17.84 23.07 -7.54
C GLY A 44 -16.38 23.37 -7.16
N LYS A 45 -15.70 22.42 -6.50
CA LYS A 45 -14.30 22.54 -6.07
C LYS A 45 -13.37 21.95 -7.10
N GLU A 46 -12.18 22.54 -7.25
CA GLU A 46 -11.15 21.95 -8.08
C GLU A 46 -10.53 20.73 -7.39
N THR A 47 -10.58 19.57 -8.06
CA THR A 47 -9.87 18.37 -7.61
C THR A 47 -8.36 18.50 -7.89
N PRO A 48 -7.48 18.22 -6.91
CA PRO A 48 -6.04 18.21 -7.11
C PRO A 48 -5.59 17.26 -8.23
N SER A 49 -4.56 17.66 -8.96
CA SER A 49 -4.02 16.91 -10.11
C SER A 49 -3.60 15.48 -9.75
N TRP A 50 -2.98 15.28 -8.59
CA TRP A 50 -2.57 13.94 -8.11
C TRP A 50 -3.75 13.01 -7.86
N VAL A 51 -4.89 13.52 -7.38
CA VAL A 51 -6.13 12.73 -7.20
C VAL A 51 -6.70 12.33 -8.56
N LYS A 52 -6.71 13.26 -9.54
CA LYS A 52 -7.12 12.97 -10.92
C LYS A 52 -6.27 11.87 -11.54
N GLN A 53 -4.96 11.87 -11.29
CA GLN A 53 -4.05 10.81 -11.78
C GLN A 53 -4.32 9.47 -11.07
N LEU A 54 -4.52 9.49 -9.75
CA LEU A 54 -4.78 8.27 -8.98
C LEU A 54 -6.10 7.60 -9.38
N ALA A 55 -7.14 8.39 -9.66
CA ALA A 55 -8.45 7.88 -10.08
C ALA A 55 -8.43 7.14 -11.43
N LYS A 56 -7.47 7.47 -12.31
CA LYS A 56 -7.28 6.85 -13.64
C LYS A 56 -6.61 5.47 -13.57
N LYS A 57 -6.04 5.08 -12.43
CA LYS A 57 -5.38 3.78 -12.28
C LYS A 57 -6.39 2.61 -12.35
N PRO A 58 -5.96 1.44 -12.86
CA PRO A 58 -6.78 0.22 -12.87
C PRO A 58 -7.02 -0.31 -11.45
N LEU A 59 -8.17 -0.96 -11.24
CA LEU A 59 -8.58 -1.62 -9.99
C LEU A 59 -8.20 -3.09 -9.95
#